data_AF-A0A950CS05-F1
#
_entry.id   AF-A0A950CS05-F1
#
_cell.length_a   1.000
_cell.length_b   1.000
_cell.length_c   1.000
_cell.angle_alpha   90.00
_cell.angle_beta   90.00
_cell.angle_gamma   90.00
#
_symmetry.space_group_name_H-M   'P 1'
#
loop_
_entity.id
_entity.type
_entity.pdbx_description
1 polymer ?
#
loop_
_entity_poly.entity_id
_entity_poly.type
_entity_poly.pdbx_seq_one_letter_code
_entity_poly.pdbx_strand_id
1 'polypeptide(L)'
;MMERHSTFRWTFQPALSVLVCEEIMFRGYFIEYVEKVTGRTWIAAALSCILFGLAHASGWCFGYIFVFAAVSASYATLYLWRRNLPACMIVRFVTDMPLLWLPLSPIFWLSRLQ
;
A
#
# COMPACT_ATOMS: atom_id res chain seq x y z
N MET A 1 -31.08 5.79 -10.17
CA MET A 1 -29.83 5.50 -10.93
C MET A 1 -28.67 6.46 -10.62
N MET A 2 -28.85 7.54 -9.83
CA MET A 2 -27.80 8.54 -9.54
C MET A 2 -26.81 8.17 -8.40
N GLU A 3 -27.08 7.15 -7.60
CA GLU A 3 -26.24 6.74 -6.44
C GLU A 3 -24.93 6.02 -6.83
N ARG A 4 -24.90 5.29 -7.95
CA ARG A 4 -23.78 4.39 -8.28
C ARG A 4 -22.47 5.12 -8.61
N HIS A 5 -22.59 6.29 -9.25
CA HIS A 5 -21.42 7.09 -9.67
C HIS A 5 -20.77 7.84 -8.51
N SER A 6 -21.55 8.25 -7.50
CA SER A 6 -21.00 8.93 -6.32
C SER A 6 -20.16 7.94 -5.51
N THR A 7 -20.70 6.77 -5.19
CA THR A 7 -20.01 5.75 -4.39
C THR A 7 -18.73 5.22 -5.04
N PHE A 8 -18.69 5.11 -6.37
CA PHE A 8 -17.48 4.72 -7.09
C PHE A 8 -16.35 5.75 -6.86
N ARG A 9 -16.65 7.04 -7.02
CA ARG A 9 -15.67 8.12 -6.85
C ARG A 9 -15.19 8.23 -5.41
N TRP A 10 -16.11 8.12 -4.44
CA TRP A 10 -15.80 8.26 -3.01
C TRP A 10 -14.89 7.17 -2.45
N THR A 11 -14.85 5.97 -3.03
CA THR A 11 -14.00 4.88 -2.54
C THR A 11 -12.76 4.66 -3.41
N PHE A 12 -12.88 4.83 -4.73
CA PHE A 12 -11.78 4.62 -5.66
C PHE A 12 -10.68 5.68 -5.51
N GLN A 13 -11.05 6.97 -5.45
CA GLN A 13 -10.07 8.06 -5.42
C GLN A 13 -9.19 8.01 -4.15
N PRO A 14 -9.75 7.86 -2.93
CA PRO A 14 -8.92 7.74 -1.73
C PRO A 14 -8.04 6.48 -1.74
N ALA A 15 -8.55 5.34 -2.21
CA ALA A 15 -7.76 4.11 -2.32
C ALA A 15 -6.55 4.31 -3.21
N LEU A 16 -6.74 4.90 -4.40
CA LEU A 16 -5.65 5.24 -5.32
C LEU A 16 -4.64 6.20 -4.68
N SER A 17 -5.11 7.25 -3.99
CA SER A 17 -4.24 8.20 -3.31
C SER A 17 -3.39 7.53 -2.23
N VAL A 18 -3.97 6.66 -1.40
CA VAL A 18 -3.22 5.93 -0.36
C VAL A 18 -2.14 5.04 -1.00
N LEU A 19 -2.48 4.28 -2.03
CA LEU A 19 -1.55 3.40 -2.75
C LEU A 19 -0.32 4.17 -3.27
N VAL A 20 -0.55 5.33 -3.88
CA VAL A 20 0.51 6.18 -4.44
C VAL A 20 1.33 6.85 -3.34
N CYS A 21 0.66 7.46 -2.35
CA CYS A 21 1.33 8.18 -1.27
C CYS A 21 2.23 7.26 -0.42
N GLU A 22 1.77 6.05 -0.12
CA GLU A 22 2.55 5.08 0.64
C GLU A 22 3.79 4.57 -0.13
N GLU A 23 3.69 4.39 -1.45
CA GLU A 23 4.86 4.05 -2.27
C GLU A 23 5.90 5.17 -2.26
N ILE A 24 5.47 6.42 -2.48
CA ILE A 24 6.35 7.59 -2.43
C ILE A 24 7.01 7.70 -1.05
N MET A 25 6.22 7.61 0.03
CA MET A 25 6.71 7.80 1.38
C MET A 25 7.72 6.72 1.78
N PHE A 26 7.38 5.44 1.60
CA PHE A 26 8.21 4.35 2.11
C PHE A 26 9.35 3.94 1.16
N ARG A 27 9.13 3.91 -0.16
CA ARG A 27 10.14 3.46 -1.13
C ARG A 27 10.92 4.64 -1.69
N GLY A 28 10.20 5.64 -2.19
CA GLY A 28 10.81 6.79 -2.86
C GLY A 28 11.56 7.74 -1.92
N TYR A 29 11.05 7.94 -0.70
CA TYR A 29 11.64 8.85 0.28
C TYR A 29 12.37 8.12 1.40
N PHE A 30 11.68 7.25 2.16
CA PHE A 30 12.23 6.69 3.39
C PHE A 30 13.46 5.79 3.13
N ILE A 31 13.37 4.85 2.19
CA ILE A 31 14.51 3.99 1.85
C ILE A 31 15.71 4.82 1.40
N GLU A 32 15.52 5.74 0.45
CA GLU A 32 16.60 6.59 -0.08
C GLU A 32 17.22 7.49 1.00
N TYR A 33 16.39 8.06 1.87
CA TYR A 33 16.86 8.92 2.97
C TYR A 33 17.67 8.12 3.99
N VAL A 34 17.16 6.98 4.47
CA VAL A 34 17.87 6.16 5.45
C VAL A 34 19.14 5.55 4.85
N GLU A 35 19.11 5.13 3.58
CA GLU A 35 20.30 4.67 2.86
C GLU A 35 21.35 5.77 2.78
N LYS A 36 20.95 7.02 2.48
CA LYS A 36 21.84 8.19 2.48
C LYS A 36 22.46 8.49 3.84
N VAL A 37 21.70 8.34 4.93
CA VAL A 37 22.18 8.64 6.29
C VAL A 37 23.05 7.50 6.86
N THR A 38 22.70 6.25 6.58
CA THR A 38 23.35 5.07 7.19
C THR A 38 24.42 4.43 6.31
N GLY A 39 24.39 4.69 4.99
CA GLY A 39 25.20 4.01 3.98
C GLY A 39 24.84 2.53 3.77
N ARG A 40 23.71 2.05 4.34
CA ARG A 40 23.37 0.62 4.35
C ARG A 40 21.94 0.38 3.85
N THR A 41 21.83 -0.07 2.61
CA THR A 41 20.55 -0.34 1.93
C THR A 41 19.65 -1.32 2.70
N TRP A 42 20.23 -2.37 3.29
CA TRP A 42 19.46 -3.38 4.02
C TRP A 42 18.82 -2.82 5.31
N ILE A 43 19.47 -1.85 5.97
CA ILE A 43 18.91 -1.15 7.14
C ILE A 43 17.72 -0.32 6.71
N ALA A 44 17.87 0.45 5.62
CA ALA A 44 16.81 1.26 5.06
C ALA A 44 15.57 0.42 4.70
N ALA A 45 15.78 -0.71 4.04
CA ALA A 45 14.71 -1.65 3.69
C ALA A 45 14.02 -2.25 4.93
N ALA A 46 14.80 -2.74 5.90
CA ALA A 46 14.27 -3.35 7.11
C ALA A 46 13.43 -2.36 7.92
N LEU A 47 13.94 -1.14 8.12
CA LEU A 47 13.22 -0.08 8.85
C LEU A 47 11.96 0.35 8.09
N SER A 48 12.02 0.46 6.76
CA SER A 48 10.84 0.75 5.94
C SER A 48 9.74 -0.29 6.16
N CYS A 49 10.08 -1.59 6.17
CA CYS A 49 9.10 -2.66 6.35
C CYS A 49 8.49 -2.67 7.75
N ILE A 50 9.31 -2.46 8.78
CA ILE A 50 8.86 -2.40 10.18
C ILE A 50 7.90 -1.24 10.38
N LEU A 51 8.28 -0.03 9.95
CA LEU A 51 7.43 1.16 10.10
C LEU A 51 6.16 1.08 9.28
N PHE A 52 6.22 0.47 8.09
CA PHE A 52 5.03 0.21 7.28
C PHE A 52 4.04 -0.68 8.03
N GLY A 53 4.51 -1.80 8.59
CA GLY A 53 3.67 -2.70 9.39
C GLY A 53 3.07 -2.00 10.62
N LEU A 54 3.86 -1.20 11.34
CA LEU A 54 3.41 -0.46 12.52
C LEU A 54 2.39 0.64 12.17
N ALA A 55 2.53 1.32 11.04
CA ALA A 55 1.58 2.33 10.58
C ALA A 55 0.17 1.74 10.39
N HIS A 56 0.08 0.44 10.12
CA HIS A 56 -1.18 -0.28 9.95
C HIS A 56 -1.78 -0.83 11.25
N ALA A 57 -1.08 -0.73 12.39
CA ALA A 57 -1.53 -1.27 13.66
C ALA A 57 -2.79 -0.61 14.23
N SER A 58 -3.08 0.64 13.83
CA SER A 58 -4.27 1.39 14.27
C SER A 58 -5.50 1.13 13.38
N GLY A 59 -5.28 0.89 12.08
CA GLY A 59 -6.34 0.61 11.11
C GLY A 59 -6.75 -0.86 11.02
N TRP A 60 -5.90 -1.77 11.51
CA TRP A 60 -6.07 -3.21 11.43
C TRP A 60 -5.76 -3.87 12.78
N CYS A 61 -6.18 -5.12 12.96
CA CYS A 61 -5.82 -5.88 14.17
C CYS A 61 -4.30 -6.02 14.29
N PHE A 62 -3.76 -5.98 15.51
CA PHE A 62 -2.33 -6.04 15.80
C PHE A 62 -1.64 -7.27 15.16
N GLY A 63 -2.36 -8.38 15.00
CA GLY A 63 -1.86 -9.58 14.33
C GLY A 63 -1.47 -9.37 12.85
N TYR A 64 -2.03 -8.35 12.19
CA TYR A 64 -1.74 -8.05 10.78
C TYR A 64 -0.44 -7.25 10.57
N ILE A 65 0.20 -6.75 11.64
CA ILE A 65 1.46 -6.00 11.53
C ILE A 65 2.50 -6.82 10.76
N PHE A 66 2.64 -8.11 11.08
CA PHE A 66 3.60 -9.00 10.42
C PHE A 66 3.24 -9.25 8.95
N VAL A 67 1.94 -9.33 8.63
CA VAL A 67 1.46 -9.49 7.26
C VAL A 67 1.80 -8.25 6.44
N PHE A 68 1.51 -7.06 6.94
CA PHE A 68 1.84 -5.80 6.26
C PHE A 68 3.34 -5.58 6.13
N ALA A 69 4.14 -5.96 7.14
CA ALA A 69 5.60 -5.90 7.05
C ALA A 69 6.13 -6.85 5.96
N ALA A 70 5.60 -8.08 5.86
CA ALA A 70 5.98 -9.04 4.83
C ALA A 70 5.59 -8.58 3.42
N VAL A 71 4.39 -7.99 3.27
CA VAL A 71 3.93 -7.36 2.03
C VAL A 71 4.82 -6.16 1.68
N SER A 72 5.19 -5.33 2.65
CA SER A 72 6.14 -4.23 2.44
C SER A 72 7.49 -4.74 1.96
N ALA A 73 7.97 -5.88 2.48
CA ALA A 73 9.23 -6.48 2.07
C ALA A 73 9.23 -6.93 0.61
N SER A 74 8.11 -7.42 0.06
CA SER A 74 8.03 -7.78 -1.36
C SER A 74 8.13 -6.54 -2.26
N TYR A 75 7.45 -5.45 -1.90
CA TYR A 75 7.54 -4.19 -2.62
C TYR A 75 8.91 -3.52 -2.47
N ALA A 76 9.52 -3.54 -1.28
CA ALA A 76 10.87 -3.04 -1.06
C ALA A 76 11.90 -3.84 -1.87
N THR A 77 11.74 -5.17 -1.95
CA THR A 77 12.59 -6.02 -2.80
C THR A 77 12.46 -5.64 -4.27
N LEU A 78 11.23 -5.50 -4.78
CA LEU A 78 10.99 -5.07 -6.16
C LEU A 78 11.59 -3.68 -6.43
N TYR A 79 11.40 -2.74 -5.51
CA TYR A 79 11.93 -1.39 -5.60
C TYR A 79 13.46 -1.41 -5.66
N LEU A 80 14.13 -2.11 -4.76
CA LEU A 80 15.58 -2.18 -4.73
C LEU A 80 16.17 -2.91 -5.94
N TRP A 81 15.44 -3.90 -6.47
CA TRP A 81 15.86 -4.62 -7.68
C TRP A 81 15.79 -3.73 -8.93
N ARG A 82 14.69 -2.99 -9.11
CA ARG A 82 14.45 -2.23 -10.35
C ARG A 82 14.80 -0.75 -10.26
N ARG A 83 14.93 -0.21 -9.04
CA ARG A 83 15.04 1.22 -8.70
C ARG A 83 14.07 2.07 -9.52
N ASN A 84 12.82 1.58 -9.64
CA ASN A 84 11.78 2.18 -10.46
C ASN A 84 10.49 2.30 -9.64
N LEU A 85 10.25 3.51 -9.13
CA LEU A 85 9.10 3.80 -8.28
C LEU A 85 7.76 3.68 -9.04
N PRO A 86 7.59 4.22 -10.27
CA PRO A 86 6.37 4.00 -11.05
C PRO A 86 6.03 2.53 -11.26
N ALA A 87 7.02 1.66 -11.51
CA ALA A 87 6.77 0.23 -11.65
C ALA A 87 6.24 -0.39 -10.36
N CYS A 88 6.76 0.01 -9.20
CA CYS A 88 6.27 -0.45 -7.90
C CYS A 88 4.83 0.02 -7.64
N MET A 89 4.49 1.27 -8.00
CA MET A 89 3.13 1.80 -7.90
C MET A 89 2.14 1.01 -8.76
N ILE A 90 2.53 0.66 -9.99
CA ILE A 90 1.67 -0.15 -10.88
C ILE A 90 1.44 -1.53 -10.27
N VAL A 91 2.51 -2.20 -9.79
CA VAL A 91 2.38 -3.52 -9.16
C VAL A 91 1.48 -3.45 -7.93
N ARG A 92 1.73 -2.49 -7.02
CA ARG A 92 0.89 -2.29 -5.83
C ARG A 92 -0.55 -1.97 -6.19
N PHE A 93 -0.78 -1.15 -7.20
CA PHE A 93 -2.13 -0.86 -7.69
C PHE A 93 -2.83 -2.15 -8.15
N VAL A 94 -2.17 -2.96 -8.98
CA VAL A 94 -2.76 -4.21 -9.50
C VAL A 94 -3.06 -5.22 -8.39
N THR A 95 -2.20 -5.33 -7.38
CA THR A 95 -2.35 -6.32 -6.29
C THR A 95 -3.33 -5.87 -5.22
N ASP A 96 -3.25 -4.61 -4.79
CA ASP A 96 -3.94 -4.14 -3.58
C ASP A 96 -5.27 -3.44 -3.91
N MET A 97 -5.41 -2.86 -5.12
CA MET A 97 -6.64 -2.15 -5.49
C MET A 97 -7.87 -3.05 -5.53
N PRO A 98 -7.83 -4.30 -6.04
CA PRO A 98 -8.97 -5.22 -5.94
C PRO A 98 -9.33 -5.51 -4.49
N LEU A 99 -8.34 -5.70 -3.62
CA LEU A 99 -8.55 -6.00 -2.20
C LEU A 99 -9.11 -4.82 -1.42
N LEU A 100 -8.67 -3.59 -1.73
CA LEU A 100 -9.14 -2.38 -1.05
C LEU A 100 -10.49 -1.90 -1.59
N TRP A 101 -10.70 -1.96 -2.90
CA TRP A 101 -11.90 -1.38 -3.52
C TRP A 101 -13.09 -2.34 -3.52
N LEU A 102 -12.89 -3.66 -3.75
CA LEU A 102 -14.02 -4.59 -3.85
C LEU A 102 -14.87 -4.65 -2.57
N PRO A 103 -14.30 -4.78 -1.35
CA PRO A 103 -15.09 -4.84 -0.12
C PRO A 103 -15.73 -3.50 0.26
N LEU A 104 -15.12 -2.39 -0.18
CA LEU A 104 -15.64 -1.04 0.03
C LEU A 104 -16.64 -0.63 -1.05
N SER A 105 -16.75 -1.41 -2.14
CA SER A 105 -17.71 -1.13 -3.21
C SER A 105 -19.12 -1.52 -2.76
N PRO A 106 -20.15 -0.71 -3.03
CA PRO A 106 -21.54 -1.07 -2.74
C PRO A 106 -21.99 -2.34 -3.47
N ILE A 107 -21.38 -2.63 -4.63
CA ILE A 107 -21.70 -3.78 -5.48
C ILE A 107 -21.46 -5.10 -4.74
N PHE A 108 -20.38 -5.19 -3.96
CA PHE A 108 -20.03 -6.38 -3.18
C PHE A 108 -21.02 -6.68 -2.05
N TRP A 109 -21.66 -5.66 -1.49
CA TRP A 109 -22.67 -5.82 -0.45
C TRP A 109 -24.04 -6.16 -1.04
N LEU A 110 -24.41 -5.53 -2.15
CA LEU A 110 -25.67 -5.81 -2.84
C LEU A 110 -25.77 -7.25 -3.33
N SER A 111 -24.65 -7.88 -3.71
CA SER A 111 -24.62 -9.29 -4.11
C SER A 111 -24.75 -10.29 -2.96
N ARG A 112 -24.70 -9.85 -1.69
CA ARG A 112 -24.90 -10.72 -0.51
C ARG A 112 -26.30 -10.62 0.11
N LEU A 113 -27.12 -9.68 -0.38
CA LEU A 113 -28.46 -9.43 0.12
C LEU A 113 -29.55 -10.10 -0.75
N GLN A 114 -29.15 -10.92 -1.72
CA GLN A 114 -30.01 -11.77 -2.55
C GLN A 114 -29.86 -13.23 -2.13
#